data_AF-A0A2P8CNN3-F1
#
_entry.id   AF-A0A2P8CNN3-F1
#
_cell.length_a   1.000
_cell.length_b   1.000
_cell.length_c   1.000
_cell.angle_alpha   90.00
_cell.angle_beta   90.00
_cell.angle_gamma   90.00
#
_symmetry.space_group_name_H-M   'P 1'
#
loop_
_entity.id
_entity.type
_entity.pdbx_description
1 polymer ?
#
loop_
_entity_poly.entity_id
_entity_poly.type
_entity_poly.pdbx_seq_one_letter_code
_entity_poly.pdbx_strand_id
1 'polypeptide(L)'
;MTDAHHDDHEDHGHTFAAWFLTVSWCVVWTIAGTIIILGESGALAWTDGDVVLWTSLGLGVSVVLAVVAGGLKAAGLGRKTLRPTPPTREEWLAARSAAEPAPAPAGPAAAPAPAVAAAE
;
A
#
# COMPACT_ATOMS: atom_id res chain seq x y z
N MET A 1 -0.73 18.29 21.62
CA MET A 1 0.52 17.74 21.06
C MET A 1 0.25 16.26 20.87
N THR A 2 -0.43 15.94 19.77
CA THR A 2 -1.07 14.62 19.57
C THR A 2 -0.73 14.16 18.17
N ASP A 3 0.56 14.00 17.90
CA ASP A 3 1.06 13.67 16.55
C ASP A 3 2.31 12.77 16.61
N ALA A 4 2.46 11.99 17.68
CA ALA A 4 3.59 11.06 17.88
C ALA A 4 3.15 9.60 17.99
N HIS A 5 1.87 9.30 17.74
CA HIS A 5 1.30 7.95 17.87
C HIS A 5 0.76 7.35 16.57
N HIS A 6 0.76 8.10 15.46
CA HIS A 6 0.40 7.56 14.14
C HIS A 6 1.62 7.20 13.27
N ASP A 7 2.81 7.71 13.58
CA ASP A 7 4.03 7.42 12.80
C ASP A 7 4.60 6.01 13.02
N ASP A 8 4.21 5.32 14.10
CA ASP A 8 4.69 3.96 14.40
C ASP A 8 3.86 2.86 13.70
N HIS A 9 2.75 3.23 13.06
CA HIS A 9 1.84 2.28 12.41
C HIS A 9 2.09 2.07 10.91
N GLU A 10 2.92 2.87 10.25
CA GLU A 10 2.96 2.92 8.78
C GLU A 10 4.28 2.49 8.15
N ASP A 11 4.68 1.25 8.45
CA ASP A 11 5.69 0.59 7.63
C ASP A 11 5.35 -0.87 7.30
N HIS A 12 4.20 -1.05 6.65
CA HIS A 12 3.91 -2.26 5.88
C HIS A 12 4.58 -2.23 4.49
N GLY A 13 5.50 -1.28 4.26
CA GLY A 13 6.07 -0.99 2.95
C GLY A 13 7.06 -2.05 2.48
N HIS A 14 6.62 -2.96 1.61
CA HIS A 14 7.45 -3.83 0.76
C HIS A 14 8.64 -4.56 1.41
N THR A 15 8.58 -4.89 2.70
CA THR A 15 9.62 -5.74 3.33
C THR A 15 9.24 -7.21 3.24
N PHE A 16 10.24 -8.11 3.20
CA PHE A 16 9.98 -9.55 3.18
C PHE A 16 9.22 -9.99 4.42
N ALA A 17 9.57 -9.46 5.60
CA ALA A 17 8.87 -9.75 6.85
C ALA A 17 7.38 -9.34 6.80
N ALA A 18 7.07 -8.17 6.22
CA ALA A 18 5.69 -7.71 6.05
C ALA A 18 4.92 -8.62 5.06
N TRP A 19 5.50 -8.91 3.88
CA TRP A 19 4.88 -9.79 2.89
C TRP A 19 4.65 -11.21 3.40
N PHE A 20 5.61 -11.74 4.16
CA PHE A 20 5.45 -13.04 4.81
C PHE A 20 4.21 -13.05 5.70
N LEU A 21 4.06 -12.05 6.58
CA LEU A 21 2.91 -11.97 7.48
C LEU A 21 1.59 -11.82 6.70
N THR A 22 1.54 -10.91 5.72
CA THR A 22 0.33 -10.68 4.93
C THR A 22 -0.10 -11.92 4.16
N VAL A 23 0.82 -12.56 3.41
CA VAL A 23 0.49 -13.73 2.59
C VAL A 23 0.12 -14.92 3.47
N SER A 24 0.88 -15.18 4.53
CA SER A 24 0.57 -16.29 5.45
C SER A 24 -0.77 -16.09 6.14
N TRP A 25 -1.10 -14.85 6.54
CA TRP A 25 -2.41 -14.51 7.09
C TRP A 25 -3.53 -14.78 6.09
N CYS A 26 -3.41 -14.30 4.85
CA CYS A 26 -4.38 -14.57 3.80
C CYS A 26 -4.60 -16.07 3.60
N VAL A 27 -3.52 -16.87 3.57
CA VAL A 27 -3.60 -18.32 3.42
C VAL A 27 -4.35 -18.96 4.59
N VAL A 28 -3.99 -18.62 5.83
CA VAL A 28 -4.63 -19.18 7.04
C VAL A 28 -6.12 -18.92 7.04
N TRP A 29 -6.54 -17.68 6.80
CA TRP A 29 -7.95 -17.32 6.85
C TRP A 29 -8.74 -17.78 5.63
N THR A 30 -8.08 -17.92 4.47
CA THR A 30 -8.69 -18.57 3.31
C THR A 30 -8.98 -20.04 3.61
N ILE A 31 -8.02 -20.77 4.21
CA ILE A 31 -8.22 -22.17 4.59
C ILE A 31 -9.33 -22.28 5.64
N ALA A 32 -9.26 -21.50 6.72
CA ALA A 32 -10.26 -21.52 7.79
C ALA A 32 -11.67 -21.18 7.24
N GLY A 33 -11.80 -20.10 6.47
CA GLY A 33 -13.05 -19.71 5.84
C GLY A 33 -13.58 -20.77 4.86
N THR A 34 -12.71 -21.37 4.06
CA THR A 34 -13.10 -22.44 3.13
C THR A 34 -13.63 -23.66 3.88
N ILE A 35 -12.99 -24.06 4.97
CA ILE A 35 -13.43 -25.21 5.76
C ILE A 35 -14.73 -24.92 6.51
N ILE A 36 -14.89 -23.71 7.05
CA ILE A 36 -16.15 -23.30 7.68
C ILE A 36 -17.30 -23.35 6.66
N ILE A 37 -17.11 -22.76 5.47
CA ILE A 37 -18.17 -22.66 4.45
C ILE A 37 -18.47 -24.02 3.81
N LEU A 38 -17.44 -24.77 3.43
CA LEU A 38 -17.59 -26.01 2.66
C LEU A 38 -17.68 -27.26 3.54
N GLY A 39 -17.20 -27.22 4.79
CA GLY A 39 -17.24 -28.32 5.73
C GLY A 39 -18.67 -28.67 6.14
N GLU A 40 -19.51 -27.67 6.43
CA GLU A 40 -20.94 -27.91 6.74
C GLU A 40 -21.70 -28.50 5.55
N SER A 41 -21.30 -28.16 4.32
CA SER A 41 -21.92 -28.70 3.10
C SER A 41 -21.54 -30.15 2.79
N GLY A 42 -20.59 -30.74 3.53
CA GLY A 42 -20.04 -32.07 3.26
C GLY A 42 -19.15 -32.16 2.01
N ALA A 43 -18.89 -31.04 1.33
CA ALA A 43 -18.02 -30.98 0.15
C ALA A 43 -16.56 -31.31 0.48
N LEU A 44 -16.15 -31.08 1.73
CA LEU A 44 -14.86 -31.53 2.28
C LEU A 44 -15.11 -32.73 3.19
N ALA A 45 -14.95 -33.94 2.63
CA ALA A 45 -15.28 -35.21 3.29
C ALA A 45 -14.53 -35.48 4.62
N TRP A 46 -13.53 -34.66 4.98
CA TRP A 46 -12.63 -34.88 6.10
C TRP A 46 -12.68 -33.79 7.17
N THR A 47 -13.56 -32.79 7.05
CA THR A 47 -13.58 -31.63 7.96
C THR A 47 -14.99 -31.21 8.34
N ASP A 48 -15.27 -31.17 9.64
CA ASP A 48 -16.45 -30.51 10.18
C ASP A 48 -16.26 -28.99 10.15
N GLY A 49 -17.26 -28.24 9.67
CA GLY A 49 -17.21 -26.79 9.50
C GLY A 49 -17.37 -25.96 10.79
N ASP A 50 -17.01 -26.51 11.96
CA ASP A 50 -17.19 -25.84 13.26
C ASP A 50 -16.49 -24.46 13.29
N VAL A 51 -17.32 -23.42 13.29
CA VAL A 51 -16.91 -22.02 13.28
C VAL A 51 -15.98 -21.71 14.44
N VAL A 52 -16.27 -22.19 15.65
CA VAL A 52 -15.50 -21.85 16.85
C VAL A 52 -14.11 -22.49 16.80
N LEU A 53 -14.06 -23.77 16.40
CA LEU A 53 -12.82 -24.51 16.27
C LEU A 53 -11.88 -23.87 15.24
N TRP A 54 -12.36 -23.68 14.01
CA TRP A 54 -11.54 -23.17 12.91
C TRP A 54 -11.16 -21.69 13.08
N THR A 55 -12.01 -20.88 13.70
CA THR A 55 -11.67 -19.50 14.06
C THR A 55 -10.59 -19.47 15.14
N SER A 56 -10.72 -20.31 16.17
CA SER A 56 -9.75 -20.40 17.26
C SER A 56 -8.39 -20.90 16.75
N LEU A 57 -8.39 -21.88 15.85
CA LEU A 57 -7.18 -22.38 15.19
C LEU A 57 -6.55 -21.30 14.31
N GLY A 58 -7.36 -20.60 13.49
CA GLY A 58 -6.90 -19.49 12.66
C GLY A 58 -6.24 -18.38 13.48
N LEU A 59 -6.82 -18.01 14.63
CA LEU A 59 -6.23 -17.06 15.57
C LEU A 59 -4.92 -17.58 16.19
N GLY A 60 -4.88 -18.82 16.64
CA GLY A 60 -3.68 -19.42 17.21
C GLY A 60 -2.51 -19.42 16.22
N VAL A 61 -2.75 -19.85 14.99
CA VAL A 61 -1.74 -19.84 13.91
C VAL A 61 -1.33 -18.40 13.56
N SER A 62 -2.29 -17.47 13.52
CA SER A 62 -2.03 -16.05 13.28
C SER A 62 -1.05 -15.43 14.28
N VAL A 63 -1.19 -15.77 15.58
CA VAL A 63 -0.24 -15.33 16.62
C VAL A 63 1.16 -15.88 16.37
N VAL A 64 1.27 -17.18 16.03
CA VAL A 64 2.57 -17.81 15.73
C VAL A 64 3.23 -17.12 14.52
N LEU A 65 2.47 -16.87 13.46
CA LEU A 65 2.98 -16.17 12.27
C LEU A 65 3.45 -14.75 12.57
N ALA A 66 2.74 -14.03 13.44
CA ALA A 66 3.14 -12.69 13.89
C ALA A 66 4.48 -12.73 14.64
N VAL A 67 4.70 -13.72 15.51
CA VAL A 67 5.98 -13.92 16.20
C VAL A 67 7.10 -14.20 15.20
N VAL A 68 6.87 -15.08 14.22
CA VAL A 68 7.85 -15.38 13.16
C VAL A 68 8.17 -14.13 12.34
N ALA A 69 7.17 -13.35 11.94
CA ALA A 69 7.38 -12.10 11.21
C ALA A 69 8.20 -11.08 12.02
N GLY A 70 7.94 -10.98 13.33
CA GLY A 70 8.77 -10.20 14.26
C GLY A 70 10.23 -10.68 14.29
N GLY A 71 10.44 -12.00 14.30
CA GLY A 71 11.76 -12.61 14.20
C GLY A 71 12.47 -12.30 12.88
N LEU A 72 11.77 -12.36 11.74
CA LEU A 72 12.30 -11.98 10.43
C LEU A 72 12.71 -10.49 10.41
N LYS A 73 11.90 -9.62 11.00
CA LYS A 73 12.23 -8.19 11.15
C LYS A 73 13.50 -8.02 11.98
N ALA A 74 13.62 -8.72 13.12
CA ALA A 74 14.82 -8.70 13.96
C ALA A 74 16.07 -9.25 13.27
N ALA A 75 15.91 -10.21 12.36
CA ALA A 75 16.99 -10.75 11.52
C ALA A 75 17.40 -9.83 10.35
N GLY A 76 16.84 -8.62 10.25
CA GLY A 76 17.21 -7.64 9.24
C GLY A 76 16.53 -7.83 7.87
N LEU A 77 15.49 -8.67 7.80
CA LEU A 77 14.59 -8.77 6.64
C LEU A 77 13.46 -7.72 6.65
N GLY A 78 13.49 -6.82 7.64
CA GLY A 78 12.71 -5.59 7.66
C GLY A 78 13.38 -4.46 6.85
N ARG A 79 12.81 -3.25 6.96
CA ARG A 79 13.34 -2.07 6.30
C ARG A 79 14.61 -1.61 7.03
N LYS A 80 15.70 -1.42 6.29
CA LYS A 80 17.01 -1.04 6.85
C LYS A 80 17.20 0.48 6.99
N THR A 81 16.41 1.26 6.28
CA THR A 81 16.44 2.73 6.29
C THR A 81 15.07 3.26 6.70
N LEU A 82 15.07 4.34 7.48
CA LEU A 82 13.84 5.09 7.75
C LEU A 82 13.27 5.64 6.44
N ARG A 83 11.94 5.70 6.34
CA ARG A 83 11.30 6.38 5.21
C ARG A 83 11.75 7.85 5.23
N PRO A 84 12.01 8.47 4.07
CA PRO A 84 12.02 9.91 4.00
C PRO A 84 10.71 10.44 4.57
N THR A 85 10.80 11.33 5.54
CA THR A 85 9.62 12.04 6.06
C THR A 85 8.94 12.74 4.89
N PRO A 86 7.61 12.64 4.74
CA PRO A 86 6.91 13.40 3.71
C PRO A 86 7.28 14.89 3.82
N PRO A 87 7.52 15.58 2.70
CA PRO A 87 7.85 16.99 2.74
C PRO A 87 6.73 17.77 3.40
N THR A 88 7.08 18.82 4.14
CA THR A 88 6.09 19.73 4.70
C THR A 88 5.30 20.41 3.57
N ARG A 89 4.14 20.97 3.89
CA ARG A 89 3.34 21.71 2.90
C ARG A 89 4.14 22.81 2.21
N GLU A 90 4.96 23.54 2.97
CA GLU A 90 5.79 24.64 2.49
C GLU A 90 6.90 24.14 1.56
N GLU A 91 7.57 23.04 1.93
CA GLU A 91 8.57 22.37 1.09
C GLU A 91 7.96 21.83 -0.20
N TRP A 92 6.77 21.23 -0.12
CA TRP A 92 6.05 20.72 -1.28
C TRP A 92 5.68 21.84 -2.26
N LEU A 93 5.20 22.98 -1.74
CA LEU A 93 4.87 24.15 -2.55
C LEU A 93 6.11 24.78 -3.17
N ALA A 94 7.20 24.92 -2.42
CA ALA A 94 8.47 25.45 -2.93
C ALA A 94 9.05 24.59 -4.05
N ALA A 95 9.03 23.26 -3.89
CA ALA A 95 9.48 22.32 -4.92
C ALA A 95 8.65 22.42 -6.21
N ARG A 96 7.35 22.65 -6.10
CA ARG A 96 6.46 22.78 -7.26
C ARG A 96 6.70 24.09 -8.02
N SER A 97 6.89 25.20 -7.30
CA SER A 97 7.21 26.50 -7.91
C SER A 97 8.59 26.50 -8.58
N ALA A 98 9.55 25.74 -8.04
CA ALA A 98 10.88 25.58 -8.65
C ALA A 98 10.88 24.67 -9.89
N ALA A 99 9.89 23.78 -10.03
CA ALA A 99 9.76 22.87 -11.16
C ALA A 99 9.00 23.47 -12.35
N GLU A 100 8.44 24.67 -12.21
CA GLU A 100 7.73 25.35 -13.30
C GLU A 100 8.75 25.89 -14.32
N PRO A 101 8.77 25.39 -15.57
CA PRO A 101 9.71 25.88 -16.57
C PRO A 101 9.42 27.35 -16.87
N ALA A 102 10.47 28.15 -16.99
CA ALA A 102 10.35 29.55 -17.37
C ALA A 102 9.50 29.68 -18.65
N PRO A 103 8.56 30.64 -18.72
CA PRO A 103 7.73 30.83 -19.89
C PRO A 103 8.65 31.00 -21.11
N ALA A 104 8.40 30.21 -22.15
CA ALA A 104 9.12 30.34 -23.41
C ALA A 104 9.05 31.81 -23.86
N PRO A 105 10.17 32.41 -24.31
CA PRO A 105 10.16 33.80 -24.75
C PRO A 105 9.05 33.97 -25.79
N ALA A 106 8.21 35.00 -25.60
CA ALA A 106 7.16 35.33 -26.55
C ALA A 106 7.80 35.51 -27.92
N GLY A 107 7.57 34.55 -28.81
CA GLY A 107 8.02 34.63 -30.20
C GLY A 107 7.46 35.91 -30.82
N PRO A 108 8.18 36.51 -31.79
CA PRO A 108 7.76 37.75 -32.42
C PRO A 108 6.33 37.61 -32.93
N ALA A 109 5.48 38.58 -32.54
CA ALA A 109 4.07 38.62 -32.89
C ALA A 109 3.88 38.36 -34.39
N ALA A 110 3.13 37.31 -34.72
CA ALA A 110 2.80 36.99 -36.10
C ALA A 110 2.18 38.23 -36.76
N ALA A 111 2.81 38.68 -37.85
CA ALA A 111 2.34 39.82 -38.62
C ALA A 111 0.89 39.60 -39.06
N PRO A 112 0.04 40.65 -39.04
CA PRO A 112 -1.35 40.53 -39.45
C PRO A 112 -1.45 40.04 -40.89
N ALA A 113 -2.30 39.04 -41.11
CA ALA A 113 -2.54 38.45 -42.41
C ALA A 113 -3.00 39.52 -43.43
N PRO A 114 -2.54 39.46 -44.69
CA PRO A 114 -2.94 40.44 -45.70
C PRO A 114 -4.44 40.32 -46.00
N ALA A 115 -5.12 41.47 -45.97
CA ALA A 115 -6.53 41.58 -46.33
C ALA A 115 -6.73 41.16 -47.80
N VAL A 116 -7.51 40.11 -48.02
CA VAL A 116 -7.88 39.67 -49.36
C VAL A 116 -8.87 40.69 -49.91
N ALA A 117 -8.43 41.48 -50.89
CA ALA A 117 -9.30 42.36 -51.65
C ALA A 117 -10.28 41.50 -52.46
N ALA A 118 -11.57 41.65 -52.18
CA ALA A 118 -12.64 41.07 -53.00
C ALA A 118 -12.62 41.77 -54.35
N ALA A 119 -12.31 41.02 -55.41
CA ALA A 119 -12.50 41.45 -56.79
C ALA A 119 -13.97 41.20 -57.18
N GLU A 120 -14.54 42.19 -57.87
CA GLU A 120 -15.90 42.26 -58.44
C GLU A 120 -16.18 41.18 -59.49
#